data_AF-A0A8C8AC36-F1
#
_entry.id   AF-A0A8C8AC36-F1
#
_cell.length_a   1.000
_cell.length_b   1.000
_cell.length_c   1.000
_cell.angle_alpha   90.00
_cell.angle_beta   90.00
_cell.angle_gamma   90.00
#
_symmetry.space_group_name_H-M   'P 1'
#
loop_
_entity.id
_entity.type
_entity.pdbx_description
1 polymer ?
#
loop_
_entity_poly.entity_id
_entity_poly.type
_entity_poly.pdbx_seq_one_letter_code
_entity_poly.pdbx_strand_id
1 'polypeptide(L)'
;MEQIAQFLKAAEDYGVIKTDMFQTVDLFEAKDMAAVQRTLMALGSLAVTKNDGNYHGDPNWFMKKAQEHKREFTESQLKEGKNVIGLQMGTNK
;
A
#
# COMPACT_ATOMS: atom_id res chain seq x y z
N MET A 1 -3.88 -6.92 27.09
CA MET A 1 -2.78 -6.23 26.36
C MET A 1 -2.06 -7.14 25.39
N GLU A 2 -1.75 -8.40 25.75
CA GLU A 2 -0.99 -9.32 24.88
C GLU A 2 -1.62 -9.55 23.50
N GLN A 3 -2.94 -9.76 23.41
CA GLN A 3 -3.64 -9.88 22.12
C GLN A 3 -3.53 -8.62 21.24
N ILE A 4 -3.56 -7.44 21.86
CA ILE A 4 -3.39 -6.17 21.14
C ILE A 4 -1.97 -6.08 20.58
N ALA A 5 -0.96 -6.45 21.39
CA ALA A 5 0.42 -6.49 20.94
C ALA A 5 0.65 -7.50 19.80
N GLN A 6 0.03 -8.69 19.87
CA GLN A 6 0.07 -9.68 18.81
C GLN A 6 -0.56 -9.15 17.51
N PHE A 7 -1.71 -8.48 17.59
CA PHE A 7 -2.35 -7.84 16.43
C PHE A 7 -1.46 -6.76 15.82
N LEU A 8 -0.92 -5.86 16.62
CA LEU A 8 -0.08 -4.76 16.12
C LEU A 8 1.18 -5.29 15.43
N LYS A 9 1.81 -6.32 16.00
CA LYS A 9 2.96 -6.98 15.38
C LYS A 9 2.59 -7.64 14.05
N ALA A 10 1.49 -8.39 14.01
CA ALA A 10 1.02 -9.02 12.79
C ALA A 10 0.65 -7.99 11.71
N ALA A 11 0.06 -6.85 12.08
CA ALA A 11 -0.28 -5.78 11.16
C ALA A 11 0.98 -5.10 10.58
N GLU A 12 2.00 -4.87 11.40
CA GLU A 12 3.31 -4.36 10.96
C GLU A 12 3.99 -5.34 10.00
N ASP A 13 4.06 -6.63 10.36
CA ASP A 13 4.64 -7.69 9.53
C ASP A 13 3.86 -7.86 8.21
N TYR A 14 2.55 -7.62 8.24
CA TYR A 14 1.70 -7.61 7.06
C TYR A 14 1.91 -6.37 6.18
N GLY A 15 2.65 -5.35 6.64
CA GLY A 15 3.04 -4.18 5.86
C GLY A 15 2.19 -2.92 6.10
N VAL A 16 1.43 -2.87 7.20
CA VAL A 16 0.79 -1.62 7.63
C VAL A 16 1.87 -0.64 8.09
N ILE A 17 1.76 0.62 7.66
CA ILE A 17 2.73 1.66 8.01
C ILE A 17 2.55 2.02 9.50
N LYS A 18 3.65 2.18 10.23
CA LYS A 18 3.62 2.52 11.67
C LYS A 18 2.83 3.77 12.00
N THR A 19 2.78 4.74 11.08
CA THR A 19 1.99 5.98 11.24
C THR A 19 0.48 5.72 11.25
N ASP A 20 0.04 4.64 10.61
CA ASP A 20 -1.37 4.26 10.52
C ASP A 20 -1.76 3.25 11.61
N MET A 21 -0.82 2.84 12.48
CA MET A 21 -1.06 1.94 13.61
C MET A 21 -1.50 2.72 14.85
N PHE A 22 -2.53 2.19 15.52
CA PHE A 22 -2.93 2.66 16.84
C PHE A 22 -1.97 2.15 17.94
N GLN A 23 -1.99 2.80 19.10
CA GLN A 23 -1.26 2.39 20.29
C GLN A 23 -2.17 1.60 21.24
N THR A 24 -1.60 0.73 22.08
CA THR A 24 -2.38 -0.11 23.02
C THR A 24 -3.38 0.69 23.87
N VAL A 25 -3.02 1.92 24.28
CA VAL A 25 -3.90 2.80 25.07
C VAL A 25 -5.13 3.27 24.28
N ASP A 26 -5.02 3.42 22.96
CA ASP A 26 -6.10 3.92 22.12
C ASP A 26 -7.29 2.96 22.11
N LEU A 27 -7.00 1.65 22.13
CA LEU A 27 -8.01 0.58 22.20
C LEU A 27 -8.33 0.17 23.64
N PHE A 28 -7.32 -0.02 24.50
CA PHE A 28 -7.52 -0.56 25.85
C PHE A 28 -8.23 0.43 26.78
N GLU A 29 -7.89 1.72 26.69
CA GLU A 29 -8.50 2.78 27.50
C GLU A 29 -9.53 3.60 26.70
N ALA A 30 -9.84 3.17 25.47
CA ALA A 30 -10.73 3.87 24.54
C ALA A 30 -10.35 5.35 24.31
N LYS A 31 -9.06 5.67 24.34
CA LYS A 31 -8.55 7.04 24.22
C LYS A 31 -8.70 7.62 22.80
N ASP A 32 -8.51 6.79 21.78
CA ASP A 32 -8.69 7.17 20.37
C ASP A 32 -9.18 5.97 19.53
N MET A 33 -10.49 5.74 19.56
CA MET A 33 -11.12 4.70 18.73
C MET A 33 -11.06 5.01 17.23
N ALA A 34 -10.85 6.29 16.85
CA ALA A 34 -10.69 6.65 15.45
C ALA A 34 -9.34 6.18 14.91
N ALA A 35 -8.28 6.18 15.72
CA ALA A 35 -7.00 5.56 15.36
C ALA A 35 -7.16 4.07 15.07
N VAL A 36 -7.89 3.35 15.93
CA VAL A 36 -8.17 1.92 15.75
C VAL A 36 -8.92 1.68 14.42
N GLN A 37 -9.95 2.47 14.14
CA GLN A 37 -10.69 2.38 12.88
C GLN A 37 -9.79 2.65 11.66
N ARG A 38 -8.92 3.68 11.72
CA ARG A 38 -7.96 3.97 10.64
C ARG A 38 -7.02 2.81 10.38
N THR A 39 -6.48 2.18 11.43
CA THR A 39 -5.61 1.00 11.28
C THR A 39 -6.33 -0.16 10.62
N LEU A 40 -7.58 -0.44 11.00
CA LEU A 40 -8.38 -1.51 10.38
C LEU A 40 -8.66 -1.23 8.89
N MET A 41 -9.00 0.02 8.55
CA MET A 41 -9.19 0.42 7.15
C MET A 41 -7.91 0.31 6.33
N ALA A 42 -6.76 0.69 6.91
CA ALA A 42 -5.46 0.56 6.27
C ALA A 42 -5.06 -0.91 6.05
N LEU A 43 -5.31 -1.77 7.03
CA LEU A 43 -5.05 -3.21 6.96
C LEU A 43 -5.94 -3.89 5.91
N GLY A 44 -7.25 -3.61 5.90
CA GLY A 44 -8.17 -4.18 4.92
C GLY A 44 -7.85 -3.75 3.49
N SER A 45 -7.53 -2.47 3.31
CA SER A 45 -7.05 -1.93 2.01
C SER A 45 -5.78 -2.64 1.55
N LEU A 46 -4.85 -2.90 2.47
CA LEU A 46 -3.63 -3.64 2.15
C LEU A 46 -3.92 -5.10 1.78
N ALA A 47 -4.81 -5.77 2.50
CA ALA A 47 -5.16 -7.17 2.26
C ALA A 47 -5.82 -7.37 0.88
N VAL A 48 -6.80 -6.51 0.53
CA VAL A 48 -7.44 -6.53 -0.79
C VAL A 48 -6.46 -6.18 -1.91
N THR A 49 -5.44 -5.37 -1.61
CA THR A 49 -4.40 -5.00 -2.60
C THR A 49 -3.41 -6.15 -2.84
N LYS A 50 -2.94 -6.80 -1.76
CA LYS A 50 -2.01 -7.93 -1.87
C LYS A 50 -2.61 -9.13 -2.57
N ASN A 51 -3.92 -9.35 -2.40
CA ASN A 51 -4.66 -10.45 -3.02
C ASN A 51 -3.97 -11.81 -2.79
N ASP A 52 -3.46 -12.02 -1.57
CA ASP A 52 -2.70 -13.20 -1.15
C ASP A 52 -3.59 -14.41 -0.75
N GLY A 53 -4.91 -14.27 -0.91
CA GLY A 53 -5.90 -15.28 -0.55
C GLY A 53 -6.34 -15.29 0.91
N ASN A 54 -5.79 -14.41 1.77
CA ASN A 54 -6.16 -14.38 3.20
C ASN A 54 -7.45 -13.61 3.47
N TYR A 55 -7.79 -12.64 2.62
CA TYR A 55 -9.03 -11.87 2.74
C TYR A 55 -10.18 -12.55 1.98
N HIS A 56 -11.24 -12.90 2.71
CA HIS A 56 -12.41 -13.64 2.19
C HIS A 56 -13.71 -12.82 2.20
N GLY A 57 -13.65 -11.55 2.61
CA GLY A 57 -14.82 -10.65 2.64
C GLY A 57 -15.11 -10.01 1.29
N ASP A 58 -16.09 -9.10 1.25
CA ASP A 58 -16.38 -8.32 0.05
C ASP A 58 -15.26 -7.30 -0.22
N PRO A 59 -14.50 -7.43 -1.32
CA PRO A 59 -13.41 -6.51 -1.65
C PRO A 59 -13.86 -5.05 -1.81
N ASN A 60 -15.14 -4.79 -2.08
CA ASN A 60 -15.67 -3.43 -2.27
C ASN A 60 -15.67 -2.59 -0.98
N TRP A 61 -15.47 -3.23 0.18
CA TRP A 61 -15.39 -2.51 1.46
C TRP A 61 -14.08 -1.76 1.64
N PHE A 62 -13.06 -2.09 0.85
CA PHE A 62 -11.73 -1.52 0.97
C PHE A 62 -11.20 -0.98 -0.35
N MET A 63 -10.42 0.08 -0.27
CA MET A 63 -9.79 0.69 -1.44
C MET A 63 -8.49 -0.06 -1.78
N LYS A 64 -8.32 -0.44 -3.05
CA LYS A 64 -7.04 -0.98 -3.53
C LYS A 64 -6.00 0.13 -3.57
N LYS A 65 -4.86 -0.09 -2.93
CA LYS A 65 -3.70 0.79 -3.01
C LYS A 65 -3.06 0.67 -4.39
N ALA A 66 -2.46 1.76 -4.88
CA ALA A 66 -1.72 1.73 -6.13
C ALA A 66 -0.57 0.70 -6.05
N GLN A 67 -0.42 -0.08 -7.11
CA GLN A 67 0.65 -1.06 -7.26
C GLN A 67 1.59 -0.62 -8.38
N GLU A 68 2.86 -1.00 -8.27
CA GLU A 68 3.84 -0.74 -9.31
C GLU A 68 3.44 -1.49 -10.59
N HIS A 69 3.27 -0.75 -11.68
CA HIS A 69 3.01 -1.33 -12.99
C HIS A 69 4.34 -1.49 -13.74
N LYS A 70 5.13 -2.51 -13.36
CA LYS A 70 6.38 -2.85 -14.05
C LYS A 70 6.08 -3.21 -15.49
N ARG A 71 6.66 -2.44 -16.42
CA ARG A 71 6.61 -2.73 -17.85
C ARG A 71 7.96 -3.28 -18.25
N GLU A 72 7.95 -4.50 -18.76
CA GLU A 72 9.15 -5.10 -19.34
C GLU A 72 9.24 -4.68 -20.80
N PHE A 73 10.40 -4.16 -21.17
CA PHE A 73 10.72 -3.81 -22.55
C PHE A 73 11.76 -4.79 -23.06
N THR A 74 11.63 -5.19 -24.32
CA THR A 74 12.65 -6.02 -24.97
C THR A 74 13.97 -5.26 -25.13
N GLU A 75 15.09 -5.97 -25.19
CA GLU A 75 16.40 -5.34 -25.41
C GLU A 75 16.45 -4.52 -26.71
N SER A 76 15.76 -4.97 -27.78
CA SER A 76 15.64 -4.21 -29.03
C SER A 76 14.92 -2.88 -28.81
N GLN A 77 13.78 -2.89 -28.10
CA GLN A 77 13.03 -1.67 -27.78
C GLN A 77 13.84 -0.70 -26.90
N LEU A 78 14.60 -1.22 -25.92
CA LEU A 78 15.49 -0.39 -25.10
C LEU A 78 16.63 0.22 -25.94
N LYS A 79 17.17 -0.53 -26.90
CA LYS A 79 18.24 -0.06 -27.81
C LYS A 79 17.72 0.97 -28.80
N GLU A 80 16.54 0.76 -29.36
CA GLU A 80 15.84 1.72 -30.23
C GLU A 80 15.54 3.01 -29.48
N GLY A 81 15.09 2.93 -28.22
CA GLY A 81 14.85 4.08 -27.36
C GLY A 81 16.08 4.95 -27.10
N LYS A 82 17.29 4.36 -27.07
CA LYS A 82 18.56 5.13 -26.95
C LYS A 82 18.88 5.98 -28.18
N ASN A 83 18.35 5.60 -29.35
CA ASN A 83 18.57 6.31 -30.61
C ASN A 83 17.50 7.38 -30.87
N VAL A 84 16.43 7.43 -30.05
CA VAL A 84 15.43 8.49 -30.11
C VAL A 84 15.96 9.71 -29.37
N ILE A 85 16.50 10.68 -30.10
CA ILE A 85 16.74 12.01 -29.56
C ILE A 85 15.37 12.63 -29.28
N GLY A 86 15.05 12.86 -28.01
CA GLY A 86 13.80 13.53 -27.63
C GLY A 86 13.72 14.87 -28.37
N LEU A 87 12.56 15.16 -28.97
CA LEU A 87 12.27 16.46 -29.57
C LEU A 87 12.71 17.56 -28.61
N GLN A 88 13.77 18.28 -28.97
CA GLN A 88 14.17 19.49 -28.27
C GLN A 88 13.00 20.47 -28.41
N MET A 89 12.21 20.62 -27.35
CA MET A 89 11.16 21.63 -27.23
C MET A 89 11.81 22.99 -27.37
N GLY A 90 11.89 23.48 -28.61
CA GLY A 90 12.58 24.71 -28.94
C GLY A 90 13.39 24.59 -30.23
N THR A 91 12.71 24.48 -31.37
CA THR A 91 13.23 25.06 -32.61
C THR A 91 12.38 26.29 -32.91
N ASN A 92 12.85 27.44 -32.45
CA ASN A 92 12.52 28.70 -33.11
C ASN A 92 13.74 29.10 -33.93
N LYS A 93 13.46 29.61 -35.13
CA LYS A 93 14.40 30.18 -36.09
C LYS A 93 15.47 31.06 -35.44
#